data_AF-A0A754ANA7-F1
#
_entry.id   AF-A0A754ANA7-F1
#
_cell.length_a   1.000
_cell.length_b   1.000
_cell.length_c   1.000
_cell.angle_alpha   90.00
_cell.angle_beta   90.00
_cell.angle_gamma   90.00
#
_symmetry.space_group_name_H-M   'P 1'
#
loop_
_entity.id
_entity.type
_entity.pdbx_description
1 polymer ?
#
loop_
_entity_poly.entity_id
_entity_poly.type
_entity_poly.pdbx_seq_one_letter_code
_entity_poly.pdbx_strand_id
1 'polypeptide(L)' 'MFYTSLNPPPDSYPVGAAIAWPSDATPAGYALMQGQSFDKSAYPLLAIAYPSGILPDM' A
#
# COMPACT_ATOMS: atom_id res chain seq x y z
N MET A 1 1.79 16.29 -6.06
CA MET A 1 0.41 16.11 -5.56
C MET A 1 0.47 15.02 -4.50
N PHE A 2 0.17 15.33 -3.24
CA PHE A 2 0.23 14.37 -2.13
C PHE A 2 -1.12 13.64 -2.05
N TYR A 3 -1.13 12.34 -2.30
CA TYR A 3 -2.33 11.51 -2.16
C TYR A 3 -2.67 11.37 -0.67
N THR A 4 -3.89 11.76 -0.32
CA THR A 4 -4.42 11.68 1.05
C THR A 4 -5.81 11.06 0.99
N SER A 5 -6.38 10.65 2.12
CA SER A 5 -7.78 10.19 2.18
C SER A 5 -8.79 11.21 1.60
N LEU A 6 -8.39 12.47 1.47
CA LEU A 6 -9.19 13.57 0.91
C LEU A 6 -8.90 13.83 -0.58
N ASN A 7 -7.89 13.18 -1.14
CA ASN A 7 -7.52 13.27 -2.55
C ASN A 7 -7.06 11.88 -3.05
N PRO A 8 -8.00 10.95 -3.27
CA PRO A 8 -7.68 9.64 -3.83
C PRO A 8 -6.99 9.84 -5.19
N PRO A 9 -5.98 9.01 -5.54
CA PRO A 9 -5.49 8.99 -6.92
C PRO A 9 -6.67 8.75 -7.87
N PRO A 10 -6.68 9.37 -9.07
CA PRO A 10 -7.66 9.00 -10.09
C PRO A 10 -7.61 7.49 -10.26
N ASP A 11 -8.78 6.84 -10.26
CA ASP A 11 -9.13 5.40 -10.16
C ASP A 11 -8.25 4.38 -10.94
N SER A 12 -6.93 4.46 -10.86
CA SER A 12 -5.98 3.85 -11.78
C SER A 12 -4.81 3.18 -11.06
N TYR A 13 -4.73 3.31 -9.73
CA TYR A 13 -3.74 2.60 -8.92
C TYR A 13 -4.41 1.42 -8.20
N PRO A 14 -4.25 0.18 -8.72
CA PRO A 14 -4.78 -0.99 -8.05
C PRO A 14 -4.14 -1.16 -6.67
N VAL A 15 -4.89 -1.71 -5.71
CA VAL A 15 -4.36 -2.04 -4.39
C VAL A 15 -3.16 -2.96 -4.54
N GLY A 16 -2.04 -2.60 -3.89
CA GLY A 16 -0.77 -3.30 -4.00
C GLY A 16 0.20 -2.70 -5.03
N ALA A 17 -0.18 -1.67 -5.78
CA ALA A 17 0.78 -0.94 -6.61
C ALA A 17 1.82 -0.17 -5.76
N ALA A 18 3.09 -0.21 -6.16
CA ALA A 18 4.13 0.59 -5.54
C ALA A 18 3.93 2.08 -5.85
N ILE A 19 3.88 2.91 -4.80
CA ILE A 19 3.71 4.36 -4.91
C ILE A 19 4.97 5.00 -4.33
N ALA A 20 5.69 5.76 -5.17
CA ALA A 20 6.82 6.57 -4.70
C ALA A 20 6.28 7.69 -3.79
N TRP A 21 6.65 7.64 -2.52
CA TRP A 21 6.20 8.60 -1.52
C TRP A 21 7.37 9.50 -1.08
N PRO A 22 7.25 10.84 -1.20
CA PRO A 22 8.38 11.75 -0.96
C PRO A 22 8.59 12.11 0.52
N SER A 23 7.88 11.47 1.45
CA SER A 23 7.95 11.77 2.89
C SER A 23 8.16 10.49 3.69
N ASP A 24 8.88 10.57 4.80
CA ASP A 24 9.03 9.44 5.73
C ASP A 24 7.72 9.09 6.46
N ALA A 25 6.78 10.04 6.53
CA ALA A 25 5.50 9.83 7.18
C ALA A 25 4.55 9.06 6.25
N THR A 26 4.29 7.79 6.58
CA THR A 26 3.30 6.97 5.87
C THR A 26 1.89 7.50 6.16
N PRO A 27 1.10 7.86 5.13
CA PRO A 27 -0.27 8.30 5.34
C PRO A 27 -1.15 7.14 5.83
N ALA A 28 -2.19 7.47 6.60
CA ALA A 28 -3.15 6.47 7.09
C ALA A 28 -3.80 5.71 5.91
N GLY A 29 -3.84 4.39 6.00
CA GLY A 29 -4.35 3.51 4.94
C GLY A 29 -3.29 3.00 3.96
N TYR A 30 -2.03 3.44 4.09
CA TYR A 30 -0.90 2.97 3.30
C TYR A 30 0.11 2.22 4.19
N ALA A 31 0.87 1.32 3.58
CA ALA A 31 1.96 0.61 4.23
C ALA A 31 3.25 0.81 3.41
N LEU A 32 4.37 0.97 4.10
CA LEU A 32 5.69 0.97 3.46
C LEU A 32 5.99 -0.43 2.90
N MET A 33 6.78 -0.52 1.84
CA MET A 33 7.23 -1.79 1.28
C MET A 33 8.63 -2.09 1.84
N GLN A 34 8.72 -2.69 3.03
CA GLN A 34 9.98 -3.03 3.72
C GLN A 34 10.12 -4.53 4.00
N GLY A 35 9.53 -5.39 3.17
CA GLY A 35 9.66 -6.84 3.39
C GLY A 35 8.78 -7.39 4.53
N GLN A 36 7.91 -6.58 5.13
CA GLN A 36 7.16 -7.01 6.30
C GLN A 36 5.92 -7.86 5.96
N SER A 37 5.56 -8.76 6.88
CA SER A 37 4.31 -9.51 6.79
C SER A 37 3.10 -8.64 7.15
N PHE A 38 1.97 -8.87 6.50
CA PHE A 38 0.70 -8.22 6.82
C PHE A 38 -0.44 -9.23 7.03
N ASP A 39 -1.48 -8.80 7.72
CA ASP A 39 -2.64 -9.64 7.98
C ASP A 39 -3.55 -9.72 6.73
N LYS A 40 -3.59 -10.90 6.11
CA LYS A 40 -4.40 -11.15 4.91
C LYS A 40 -5.90 -11.11 5.17
N SER A 41 -6.33 -11.40 6.40
CA SER A 41 -7.75 -11.35 6.79
C SER A 41 -8.20 -9.91 7.01
N ALA A 42 -7.33 -9.05 7.54
CA ALA A 42 -7.60 -7.62 7.66
C ALA A 42 -7.51 -6.89 6.31
N TYR A 43 -6.62 -7.33 5.41
CA TYR A 43 -6.35 -6.69 4.12
C TYR A 43 -6.52 -7.66 2.93
N PRO A 44 -7.76 -8.07 2.60
CA PRO A 44 -8.01 -9.06 1.56
C PRO A 44 -7.61 -8.55 0.15
N LEU A 45 -7.79 -7.25 -0.13
CA LEU A 45 -7.38 -6.65 -1.41
C LEU A 45 -5.85 -6.65 -1.58
N LEU A 46 -5.11 -6.43 -0.48
CA LEU A 46 -3.66 -6.52 -0.49
C LEU A 46 -3.18 -7.97 -0.60
N ALA A 47 -3.92 -8.91 -0.02
CA ALA A 47 -3.66 -10.35 -0.15
C ALA A 47 -3.89 -10.88 -1.58
N ILE A 48 -4.77 -10.25 -2.36
CA ILE A 48 -4.92 -10.57 -3.80
C ILE A 48 -3.66 -10.15 -4.57
N ALA A 49 -3.09 -8.98 -4.27
CA ALA A 49 -1.85 -8.52 -4.89
C ALA A 49 -0.62 -9.28 -4.40
N TYR A 50 -0.56 -9.58 -3.10
CA TYR A 50 0.55 -10.27 -2.42
C TYR A 50 0.05 -11.51 -1.66
N PRO A 51 -0.19 -12.64 -2.35
CA PRO A 51 -0.74 -13.85 -1.75
C PRO A 51 0.19 -14.50 -0.71
N SER A 52 1.50 -14.22 -0.78
CA SER A 52 2.49 -14.59 0.23
C SER A 52 2.19 -13.99 1.60
N GLY A 53 1.41 -12.91 1.68
CA GLY A 53 1.18 -12.16 2.92
C GLY A 53 2.40 -11.36 3.36
N ILE A 54 3.36 -11.15 2.45
CA ILE A 54 4.60 -10.40 2.67
C ILE A 54 4.66 -9.30 1.62
N LEU A 55 4.87 -8.06 2.08
CA LEU A 55 5.12 -6.93 1.20
C LEU A 55 6.55 -7.03 0.66
N PRO A 56 6.81 -6.59 -0.58
CA PRO A 56 8.17 -6.52 -1.10
C PRO A 56 9.00 -5.52 -0.29
N ASP A 57 10.33 -5.70 -0.31
CA ASP A 57 11.31 -4.76 0.24
C ASP A 57 11.85 -3.92 -0.93
N MET A 58 11.61 -2.60 -0.90
CA MET A 58 11.92 -1.64 -1.97
C MET A 58 12.54 -0.37 -1.41
#